data_AF-A0A7K4CVU7-F1
#
_entry.id   AF-A0A7K4CVU7-F1
#
_cell.length_a   1.000
_cell.length_b   1.000
_cell.length_c   1.000
_cell.angle_alpha   90.00
_cell.angle_beta   90.00
_cell.angle_gamma   90.00
#
_symmetry.space_group_name_H-M   'P 1'
#
loop_
_entity.id
_entity.type
_entity.pdbx_description
1 polymer ?
#
loop_
_entity_poly.entity_id
_entity_poly.type
_entity_poly.pdbx_seq_one_letter_code
_entity_poly.pdbx_strand_id
1 'polypeptide(L)' 'MADPAKDVKIPASLHARIEKRLPSTGFPTVSDYVAYLIREVLDSIEREEKKDKKDFTPEEEREIEDRLRNLGYID' A
#
# COMPACT_ATOMS: atom_id res chain seq x y z
N MET A 1 -21.71 -3.12 8.29
CA MET A 1 -22.09 -2.04 7.35
C MET A 1 -21.48 -2.42 6.02
N ALA A 2 -22.29 -2.68 4.99
CA ALA A 2 -21.76 -2.98 3.65
C ALA A 2 -21.20 -1.68 3.05
N ASP A 3 -19.94 -1.70 2.62
CA ASP A 3 -19.32 -0.56 1.94
C ASP A 3 -20.03 -0.34 0.60
N PRO A 4 -20.56 0.87 0.31
CA PRO A 4 -21.33 1.09 -0.91
C PRO A 4 -20.42 1.00 -2.13
N ALA A 5 -20.76 0.09 -3.06
CA ALA A 5 -20.06 -0.05 -4.33
C ALA A 5 -20.16 1.25 -5.17
N LYS A 6 -19.05 1.64 -5.80
CA LYS A 6 -18.97 2.79 -6.70
C LYS A 6 -18.55 2.34 -8.11
N ASP A 7 -19.20 2.89 -9.13
CA ASP A 7 -18.87 2.62 -10.52
C ASP A 7 -17.60 3.39 -10.96
N VAL A 8 -16.65 2.67 -11.57
CA VAL A 8 -15.44 3.25 -12.16
C VAL A 8 -15.36 2.83 -13.63
N LYS A 9 -15.22 3.80 -14.53
CA LYS A 9 -15.05 3.50 -15.96
C LYS A 9 -13.59 3.19 -16.26
N ILE A 10 -13.32 1.98 -16.71
CA ILE A 10 -12.00 1.55 -17.17
C ILE A 10 -11.97 1.33 -18.68
N PRO A 11 -10.84 1.56 -19.36
CA PRO A 11 -10.67 1.20 -20.76
C PRO A 11 -10.98 -0.27 -21.02
N ALA A 12 -11.70 -0.56 -22.11
CA ALA A 12 -12.06 -1.93 -22.51
C ALA A 12 -10.82 -2.85 -22.67
N SER A 13 -9.70 -2.29 -23.12
CA SER A 13 -8.43 -3.02 -23.23
C SER A 13 -7.90 -3.54 -21.89
N LEU A 14 -8.10 -2.79 -20.80
CA LEU A 14 -7.73 -3.22 -19.46
C LEU A 14 -8.71 -4.26 -18.94
N HIS A 15 -10.01 -4.04 -19.12
CA HIS A 15 -11.04 -5.02 -18.78
C HIS A 15 -10.76 -6.39 -19.40
N ALA A 16 -10.47 -6.44 -20.72
CA ALA A 16 -10.16 -7.69 -21.42
C ALA A 16 -8.89 -8.39 -20.89
N ARG A 17 -7.90 -7.64 -20.39
CA ARG A 17 -6.71 -8.22 -19.76
C ARG A 17 -7.03 -8.81 -18.39
N ILE A 18 -7.89 -8.15 -17.64
CA ILE A 18 -8.35 -8.56 -16.31
C ILE A 18 -9.20 -9.83 -16.44
N GLU A 19 -10.13 -9.88 -17.39
CA GLU A 19 -10.94 -11.08 -17.70
C GLU A 19 -10.09 -12.29 -18.08
N LYS A 20 -9.04 -12.09 -18.89
CA LYS A 20 -8.12 -13.18 -19.25
C LYS A 20 -7.33 -13.72 -18.06
N ARG A 21 -7.08 -12.89 -17.05
CA ARG A 21 -6.34 -13.26 -15.83
C ARG A 21 -7.25 -13.86 -14.76
N LEU A 22 -8.54 -13.49 -14.75
CA LEU A 22 -9.54 -13.96 -13.80
C LEU A 22 -9.52 -15.49 -13.55
N PRO A 23 -9.53 -16.37 -14.57
CA PRO A 23 -9.55 -17.83 -14.34
C PRO A 23 -8.32 -18.37 -13.59
N SER A 24 -7.21 -17.63 -13.57
CA SER A 24 -5.98 -18.04 -12.85
C SER A 24 -5.90 -17.50 -11.42
N THR A 25 -6.85 -16.66 -11.00
CA THR A 25 -6.74 -15.89 -9.75
C THR A 25 -7.69 -16.38 -8.65
N GLY A 26 -8.68 -17.22 -8.99
CA GLY A 26 -9.63 -17.79 -8.03
C GLY A 26 -10.74 -16.84 -7.55
N PHE A 27 -10.83 -15.63 -8.11
CA PHE A 27 -11.90 -14.68 -7.79
C PHE A 27 -13.20 -14.99 -8.56
N PRO A 28 -14.36 -14.82 -7.92
CA PRO A 28 -15.65 -15.13 -8.55
C PRO A 28 -16.11 -14.05 -9.55
N THR A 29 -15.65 -12.80 -9.40
CA THR A 29 -16.01 -11.70 -10.30
C THR A 29 -14.82 -10.80 -10.64
N VAL A 30 -14.91 -10.11 -11.78
CA VAL A 30 -13.95 -9.06 -12.18
C VAL A 30 -13.89 -7.95 -11.13
N SER A 31 -15.04 -7.57 -10.55
CA SER A 31 -15.12 -6.53 -9.53
C SER A 31 -14.32 -6.89 -8.28
N ASP A 32 -14.40 -8.14 -7.81
CA ASP A 32 -13.64 -8.61 -6.64
C ASP A 32 -12.13 -8.59 -6.91
N TYR A 33 -11.72 -9.04 -8.10
CA TYR A 33 -10.31 -9.05 -8.47
C TYR A 33 -9.75 -7.63 -8.61
N VAL A 34 -10.51 -6.71 -9.23
CA VAL A 34 -10.12 -5.29 -9.34
C VAL A 34 -10.05 -4.63 -7.96
N ALA A 35 -11.02 -4.90 -7.09
CA ALA A 35 -11.01 -4.38 -5.72
C ALA A 35 -9.78 -4.85 -4.93
N TYR A 36 -9.39 -6.11 -5.09
CA TYR A 36 -8.16 -6.66 -4.49
C TYR A 36 -6.91 -5.94 -5.01
N LEU A 37 -6.75 -5.81 -6.33
CA LEU A 37 -5.60 -5.14 -6.94
C LEU A 37 -5.49 -3.68 -6.51
N ILE A 38 -6.60 -2.94 -6.50
CA ILE A 38 -6.61 -1.55 -6.06
C ILE A 38 -6.19 -1.46 -4.59
N ARG A 39 -6.71 -2.35 -3.74
CA ARG A 39 -6.33 -2.37 -2.32
C ARG A 39 -4.85 -2.65 -2.13
N GLU A 40 -4.29 -3.64 -2.83
CA GLU A 40 -2.87 -3.98 -2.73
C GLU A 40 -1.96 -2.83 -3.19
N VAL A 41 -2.33 -2.17 -4.30
CA VAL A 41 -1.61 -1.00 -4.83
C VAL A 41 -1.71 0.18 -3.85
N LEU A 42 -2.89 0.45 -3.30
CA LEU A 42 -3.07 1.51 -2.30
C LEU A 42 -2.29 1.22 -1.02
N ASP A 43 -2.36 0.01 -0.48
CA ASP A 43 -1.57 -0.42 0.69
C ASP A 43 -0.07 -0.25 0.42
N SER A 44 0.38 -0.54 -0.80
CA SER A 44 1.79 -0.39 -1.19
C SER A 44 2.20 1.08 -1.22
N ILE A 45 1.41 1.94 -1.88
CA ILE A 45 1.65 3.38 -1.95
C ILE A 45 1.61 4.00 -0.54
N GLU A 46 0.62 3.66 0.28
CA GLU A 46 0.52 4.17 1.66
C GLU A 46 1.69 3.71 2.53
N ARG A 47 2.20 2.49 2.32
CA ARG A 47 3.40 2.01 3.01
C ARG A 47 4.65 2.72 2.53
N GLU A 48 4.77 3.01 1.23
CA GLU A 48 5.87 3.81 0.68
C GLU A 48 5.81 5.25 1.20
N GLU A 49 4.65 5.91 1.15
CA GLU A 49 4.46 7.25 1.75
C GLU A 49 4.72 7.25 3.25
N LYS A 50 4.33 6.20 3.98
CA LYS A 50 4.65 6.05 5.40
C LYS A 50 6.12 5.73 5.65
N LYS A 51 6.83 5.12 4.70
CA LYS A 51 8.28 4.92 4.78
C LYS A 51 9.01 6.22 4.51
N ASP A 52 8.61 6.98 3.50
CA ASP A 52 9.10 8.34 3.21
C ASP A 52 8.82 9.31 4.36
N LYS A 53 7.71 9.11 5.11
CA LYS A 53 7.41 9.82 6.38
C LYS A 53 8.04 9.18 7.63
N LYS A 54 8.70 8.02 7.51
CA LYS A 54 9.43 7.32 8.58
C LYS A 54 10.94 7.32 8.36
N ASP A 55 11.44 8.00 7.35
CA ASP A 55 12.78 8.58 7.44
C ASP A 55 12.72 9.51 8.66
N PHE A 56 13.36 9.07 9.75
CA PHE A 56 13.40 9.80 11.01
C PHE A 56 13.64 11.26 10.67
N THR A 57 12.75 12.14 11.14
CA THR A 57 13.03 13.56 11.02
C THR A 57 14.38 13.83 11.67
N PRO A 58 15.18 14.81 11.19
CA PRO A 58 16.49 15.09 11.79
C PRO A 58 16.43 15.37 13.30
N GLU A 59 15.25 15.69 13.83
CA GLU A 59 14.95 15.75 15.27
C GLU A 59 14.88 14.36 15.93
N GLU A 60 14.14 13.41 15.35
CA GLU A 60 14.04 12.06 15.90
C GLU A 60 15.38 11.31 15.85
N GLU A 61 16.20 11.54 14.81
CA GLU A 61 17.54 10.95 14.72
C GLU A 61 18.46 11.46 15.85
N ARG A 62 18.34 12.75 16.22
CA ARG A 62 19.06 13.32 17.37
C ARG A 62 18.58 12.77 18.70
N GLU A 63 17.27 12.63 18.90
CA GLU A 63 16.74 12.04 20.13
C GLU A 63 17.19 10.57 20.31
N ILE A 64 17.29 9.82 19.20
CA ILE A 64 17.83 8.46 19.22
C ILE A 64 19.33 8.47 19.51
N GLU A 65 20.11 9.38 18.90
CA GLU A 65 21.55 9.54 19.18
C GLU A 65 21.80 9.90 20.65
N ASP A 66 21.09 10.89 21.20
CA ASP A 66 21.19 11.30 22.60
C ASP A 66 20.83 10.14 23.54
N ARG A 67 19.81 9.35 23.20
CA ARG A 67 19.42 8.18 24.00
C ARG A 67 20.46 7.08 23.95
N LEU A 68 21.09 6.84 22.79
CA LEU A 68 22.16 5.87 22.62
C LEU A 68 23.46 6.31 23.31
N ARG A 69 23.78 7.61 23.27
CA ARG A 69 24.90 8.24 24.01
C ARG A 69 24.71 8.11 25.52
N ASN A 70 23.51 8.39 26.03
CA ASN A 70 23.17 8.22 27.45
C ASN A 70 23.22 6.75 27.91
N LEU A 71 22.99 5.81 27.01
CA LEU A 71 23.12 4.38 27.27
C LEU A 71 24.54 3.83 27.02
N GLY A 72 25.48 4.67 26.57
CA GLY A 72 26.89 4.32 26.37
C GLY A 72 27.17 3.42 25.16
N TYR A 73 26.26 3.39 24.17
CA TYR A 73 26.45 2.61 22.94
C TYR A 73 27.26 3.37 21.88
N ILE A 74 27.41 4.68 22.04
CA ILE A 74 28.13 5.56 21.12
C ILE A 74 28.88 6.59 22.00
N ASP A 75 30.15 6.84 21.70
CA ASP A 75 31.01 7.83 22.38
C ASP A 75 30.94 9.19 21.66
#